data_AF-A0A8T3QQU8-F1
#
_entry.id   AF-A0A8T3QQU8-F1
#
_cell.length_a   1.000
_cell.length_b   1.000
_cell.length_c   1.000
_cell.angle_alpha   90.00
_cell.angle_beta   90.00
_cell.angle_gamma   90.00
#
_symmetry.space_group_name_H-M   'P 1'
#
loop_
_entity.id
_entity.type
_entity.pdbx_description
1 polymer ?
#
loop_
_entity_poly.entity_id
_entity_poly.type
_entity_poly.pdbx_seq_one_letter_code
_entity_poly.pdbx_strand_id
1 'polypeptide(L)'
;MRDPRNPRAVLDQPTLDAARALLGWRLVRDDDTGRRVARIVELEAYIGEDDGASHARFGRTSRNEVMYGPPGRAYVYLVYGMHDCLNIVTEPAGSPAALLVRAVEPLEGTGLMRASREARSRAR
;
A
#
# COMPACT_ATOMS: atom_id res chain seq x y z
N MET A 1 10.04 5.42 -22.96
CA MET A 1 9.18 5.98 -21.90
C MET A 1 8.19 4.89 -21.48
N ARG A 2 8.15 4.47 -20.20
CA ARG A 2 7.22 3.41 -19.73
C ARG A 2 5.78 3.95 -19.72
N ASP A 3 4.79 3.12 -20.04
CA ASP A 3 3.37 3.50 -20.03
C ASP A 3 2.94 3.81 -18.58
N PRO A 4 2.57 5.06 -18.24
CA PRO A 4 2.13 5.43 -16.90
C PRO A 4 0.81 4.75 -16.50
N ARG A 5 0.15 4.03 -17.42
CA ARG A 5 -1.07 3.25 -17.13
C ARG A 5 -0.80 1.79 -16.81
N ASN A 6 0.46 1.34 -16.80
CA ASN A 6 0.83 -0.01 -16.37
C ASN A 6 1.34 0.03 -14.92
N PRO A 7 0.51 -0.34 -13.92
CA PRO A 7 0.90 -0.27 -12.51
C PRO A 7 2.14 -1.08 -12.19
N ARG A 8 2.30 -2.26 -12.79
CA ARG A 8 3.46 -3.12 -12.52
C ARG A 8 4.76 -2.48 -13.00
N ALA A 9 4.74 -1.86 -14.17
CA ALA A 9 5.93 -1.19 -14.71
C ALA A 9 6.33 0.07 -13.94
N VAL A 10 5.38 0.71 -13.25
CA VAL A 10 5.62 1.85 -12.34
C VAL A 10 6.17 1.38 -11.00
N LEU A 11 5.64 0.29 -10.45
CA LEU A 11 6.07 -0.27 -9.17
C LEU A 11 7.43 -0.99 -9.25
N ASP A 12 7.78 -1.49 -10.44
CA ASP A 12 9.09 -2.06 -10.78
C ASP A 12 10.12 -0.95 -11.12
N GLN A 13 10.28 0.00 -10.19
CA GLN A 13 11.19 1.14 -10.24
C GLN A 13 11.70 1.42 -8.82
N PRO A 14 12.77 2.23 -8.64
CA PRO A 14 13.18 2.68 -7.32
C PRO A 14 12.00 3.23 -6.53
N THR A 15 11.86 2.85 -5.27
CA THR A 15 10.64 3.10 -4.47
C THR A 15 10.23 4.56 -4.45
N LEU A 16 11.17 5.50 -4.42
CA LEU A 16 10.87 6.94 -4.42
C LEU A 16 10.29 7.42 -5.76
N ASP A 17 10.69 6.84 -6.88
CA ASP A 17 10.11 7.14 -8.19
C ASP A 17 8.69 6.58 -8.30
N ALA A 18 8.49 5.35 -7.84
CA ALA A 18 7.16 4.74 -7.73
C ALA A 18 6.24 5.57 -6.81
N ALA A 19 6.74 6.07 -5.68
CA ALA A 19 5.99 6.91 -4.75
C ALA A 19 5.46 8.17 -5.44
N ARG A 20 6.35 8.91 -6.11
CA ARG A 20 6.01 10.14 -6.83
C ARG A 20 5.01 9.86 -7.95
N ALA A 21 5.19 8.76 -8.68
CA ALA A 21 4.30 8.39 -9.77
C ALA A 21 2.90 8.03 -9.28
N LEU A 22 2.78 7.37 -8.13
CA LEU A 22 1.50 6.92 -7.56
C LEU A 22 0.66 8.03 -6.92
N LEU A 23 1.24 9.16 -6.54
CA LEU A 23 0.44 10.29 -6.04
C LEU A 23 -0.55 10.72 -7.13
N GLY A 24 -1.82 10.83 -6.77
CA GLY A 24 -2.90 11.11 -7.71
C GLY A 24 -3.56 9.88 -8.35
N TRP A 25 -2.98 8.68 -8.18
CA TRP A 25 -3.60 7.43 -8.66
C TRP A 25 -4.81 7.05 -7.83
N ARG A 26 -5.69 6.23 -8.43
CA ARG A 26 -6.90 5.74 -7.78
C ARG A 26 -6.65 4.37 -7.15
N LEU A 27 -6.90 4.27 -5.85
CA LEU A 27 -7.13 3.01 -5.17
C LEU A 27 -8.61 2.65 -5.31
N VAL A 28 -8.88 1.54 -5.98
CA VAL A 28 -10.24 1.06 -6.27
C VAL A 28 -10.47 -0.23 -5.52
N ARG A 29 -11.57 -0.28 -4.75
CA ARG A 29 -12.08 -1.52 -4.16
C ARG A 29 -13.48 -1.77 -4.69
N ASP A 30 -13.64 -2.88 -5.39
CA ASP A 30 -14.91 -3.33 -5.97
C ASP A 30 -15.20 -4.73 -5.45
N ASP A 31 -16.29 -4.86 -4.70
CA ASP A 31 -16.76 -6.11 -4.10
C ASP A 31 -18.28 -6.05 -3.88
N ASP A 32 -18.86 -7.09 -3.28
CA ASP A 32 -20.30 -7.24 -3.07
C ASP A 32 -20.96 -6.11 -2.26
N THR A 33 -20.17 -5.33 -1.51
CA THR A 33 -20.66 -4.17 -0.75
C THR A 33 -20.74 -2.90 -1.60
N GLY A 34 -20.20 -2.94 -2.82
CA GLY A 34 -20.20 -1.85 -3.78
C GLY A 34 -18.81 -1.24 -4.02
N ARG A 35 -18.75 -0.45 -5.08
CA ARG A 35 -17.52 0.18 -5.55
C ARG A 35 -17.15 1.39 -4.70
N ARG A 36 -15.88 1.44 -4.29
CA ARG A 36 -15.26 2.54 -3.53
C ARG A 36 -13.98 2.97 -4.23
N VAL A 37 -13.85 4.26 -4.47
CA VAL A 37 -12.68 4.83 -5.15
C VAL A 37 -12.13 5.97 -4.33
N ALA A 38 -10.82 5.95 -4.08
CA ALA A 38 -10.13 7.04 -3.44
C ALA A 38 -8.81 7.35 -4.18
N ARG A 39 -8.41 8.62 -4.20
CA ARG A 39 -7.13 9.06 -4.76
C ARG A 39 -6.06 9.00 -3.69
N ILE A 40 -4.89 8.44 -4.01
CA ILE A 40 -3.73 8.43 -3.11
C ILE A 40 -3.16 9.85 -3.03
N VAL A 41 -3.05 10.39 -1.81
CA VAL A 41 -2.53 11.74 -1.57
C VAL A 41 -1.33 11.77 -0.61
N GLU A 42 -1.08 10.67 0.11
CA GLU A 42 0.06 10.56 1.01
C GLU A 42 0.59 9.12 1.01
N LEU A 43 1.91 9.00 0.81
CA LEU A 43 2.66 7.74 0.83
C LEU A 43 3.91 7.91 1.69
N GLU A 44 4.33 6.84 2.33
CA GLU A 44 5.62 6.77 3.03
C GLU A 44 6.43 5.58 2.51
N ALA A 45 7.70 5.82 2.19
CA ALA A 45 8.60 4.82 1.62
C ALA A 45 9.43 4.14 2.69
N TYR A 46 9.52 2.81 2.60
CA TYR A 46 10.42 1.98 3.38
C TYR A 46 11.31 1.18 2.43
N ILE A 47 12.63 1.33 2.54
CA ILE A 47 13.57 0.87 1.50
C ILE A 47 14.71 0.05 2.10
N GLY A 48 14.72 -1.25 1.80
CA GLY A 48 15.82 -2.12 2.14
C GLY A 48 15.87 -2.51 3.62
N GLU A 49 16.92 -3.27 3.96
CA GLU A 49 17.22 -3.72 5.32
C GLU A 49 18.00 -2.67 6.12
N ASP A 50 18.64 -1.70 5.43
CA ASP A 50 19.37 -0.61 6.09
C ASP A 50 18.45 0.51 6.62
N ASP A 51 17.19 0.54 6.18
CA ASP A 51 16.18 1.45 6.69
C ASP A 51 15.71 1.02 8.09
N GLY A 52 16.22 1.72 9.10
CA GLY A 52 15.89 1.46 10.51
C GLY A 52 14.40 1.59 10.86
N ALA A 53 13.56 2.20 10.02
CA ALA A 53 12.11 2.25 10.21
C ALA A 53 11.37 1.10 9.51
N SER A 54 12.01 0.42 8.55
CA SER A 54 11.44 -0.67 7.77
C SER A 54 11.28 -1.95 8.59
N HIS A 55 10.23 -2.72 8.30
CA HIS A 55 10.10 -4.09 8.79
C HIS A 55 11.18 -5.02 8.24
N ALA A 56 11.83 -4.67 7.12
CA ALA A 56 12.90 -5.45 6.53
C ALA A 56 14.24 -5.29 7.28
N ARG A 57 14.37 -4.33 8.20
CA ARG A 57 15.61 -4.13 8.98
C ARG A 57 16.06 -5.34 9.80
N PHE A 58 15.15 -6.26 10.06
CA PHE A 58 15.41 -7.50 10.78
C PHE A 58 15.74 -8.66 9.83
N GLY A 59 16.01 -8.36 8.56
CA GLY A 59 16.08 -9.33 7.50
C GLY A 59 14.71 -9.96 7.19
N ARG A 60 14.76 -11.01 6.37
CA ARG A 60 13.57 -11.73 5.92
C ARG A 60 12.98 -12.60 7.05
N THR A 61 11.70 -12.40 7.31
CA THR A 61 10.88 -13.15 8.28
C THR A 61 9.58 -13.61 7.63
N SER A 62 8.89 -14.60 8.21
CA SER A 62 7.57 -15.02 7.70
C SER A 62 6.55 -13.88 7.66
N ARG A 63 6.69 -12.86 8.52
CA ARG A 63 5.80 -11.70 8.56
C ARG A 63 6.05 -10.73 7.40
N ASN A 64 7.30 -10.49 7.03
CA ASN A 64 7.66 -9.49 6.02
C ASN A 64 8.05 -10.11 4.66
N GLU A 65 7.96 -11.45 4.50
CA GLU A 65 8.38 -12.16 3.29
C GLU A 65 7.73 -11.62 2.01
N VAL A 66 6.53 -11.05 2.12
CA VAL A 66 5.81 -10.44 1.00
C VAL A 66 6.59 -9.28 0.41
N MET A 67 7.32 -8.49 1.23
CA MET A 67 8.15 -7.37 0.78
C MET A 67 9.30 -7.82 -0.12
N TYR A 68 9.76 -9.07 0.01
CA TYR A 68 10.82 -9.65 -0.84
C TYR A 68 10.27 -10.25 -2.14
N GLY A 69 8.95 -10.21 -2.35
CA GLY A 69 8.29 -10.69 -3.56
C GLY A 69 8.34 -9.68 -4.72
N PRO A 70 7.74 -10.01 -5.86
CA PRO A 70 7.64 -9.10 -7.00
C PRO A 70 6.80 -7.83 -6.68
N PRO A 71 7.04 -6.72 -7.41
CA PRO A 71 6.35 -5.46 -7.20
C PRO A 71 4.86 -5.56 -7.53
N GLY A 72 4.06 -4.77 -6.83
CA GLY A 72 2.59 -4.78 -6.90
C GLY A 72 1.89 -5.79 -6.00
N ARG A 73 2.62 -6.47 -5.12
CA ARG A 73 2.00 -7.22 -4.01
C ARG A 73 1.49 -6.25 -2.94
N ALA A 74 0.33 -6.55 -2.38
CA ALA A 74 -0.15 -5.87 -1.19
C ALA A 74 0.49 -6.54 0.04
N TYR A 75 1.15 -5.74 0.87
CA TYR A 75 1.63 -6.15 2.18
C TYR A 75 0.78 -5.47 3.26
N VAL A 76 -0.14 -6.23 3.85
CA VAL A 76 -1.06 -5.76 4.88
C VAL A 76 -0.69 -6.39 6.21
N TYR A 77 -0.55 -5.57 7.25
CA TYR A 77 -0.29 -6.06 8.60
C TYR A 77 -1.10 -5.32 9.65
N LEU A 78 -1.33 -5.99 10.77
CA LEU A 78 -1.99 -5.42 11.94
C LEU A 78 -0.98 -4.68 12.84
N VAL A 79 -1.29 -3.43 13.19
CA VAL A 79 -0.56 -2.60 14.14
C VAL A 79 -1.41 -2.38 15.40
N TYR A 80 -0.74 -2.41 16.57
CA TYR A 80 -1.36 -2.29 17.89
C TYR A 80 -2.50 -3.30 18.17
N GLY A 81 -2.52 -4.44 17.46
CA GLY A 81 -3.60 -5.42 17.55
C GLY A 81 -4.94 -4.93 17.03
N MET A 82 -5.00 -3.76 16.37
CA MET A 82 -6.26 -3.10 16.07
C MET A 82 -6.33 -2.52 14.66
N HIS A 83 -5.30 -1.90 14.10
CA HIS A 83 -5.40 -1.22 12.79
C HIS A 83 -4.63 -1.96 11.70
N ASP A 84 -5.17 -1.99 10.48
CA ASP A 84 -4.42 -2.52 9.33
C ASP A 84 -3.65 -1.42 8.64
N CYS A 85 -2.39 -1.70 8.28
CA CYS A 85 -1.57 -0.86 7.44
C CYS A 85 -1.43 -1.51 6.06
N LEU A 86 -1.87 -0.81 5.01
CA LEU A 86 -1.75 -1.26 3.62
C LEU A 86 -0.46 -0.72 3.01
N ASN A 87 0.40 -1.62 2.57
CA ASN A 87 1.61 -1.30 1.83
C ASN A 87 1.56 -1.90 0.42
N ILE A 88 2.22 -1.25 -0.53
CA ILE A 88 2.39 -1.72 -1.91
C ILE A 88 3.86 -2.02 -2.12
N VAL A 89 4.20 -3.27 -2.41
CA VAL A 89 5.59 -3.70 -2.67
C VAL A 89 6.08 -3.07 -3.97
N THR A 90 7.29 -2.54 -3.93
CA THR A 90 8.02 -1.92 -5.04
C THR A 90 9.35 -2.63 -5.25
N GLU A 91 10.06 -2.27 -6.33
CA GLU A 91 11.36 -2.84 -6.69
C GLU A 91 11.32 -4.33 -7.08
N PRO A 92 12.37 -4.87 -7.72
CA PRO A 92 12.42 -6.27 -8.12
C PRO A 92 12.39 -7.23 -6.92
N ALA A 93 11.95 -8.46 -7.19
CA ALA A 93 11.96 -9.52 -6.17
C ALA A 93 13.37 -9.73 -5.59
N GLY A 94 13.44 -9.88 -4.27
CA GLY A 94 14.69 -9.93 -3.52
C GLY A 94 15.14 -8.59 -2.93
N SER A 95 14.65 -7.46 -3.42
CA SER A 95 14.91 -6.12 -2.87
C SER A 95 13.72 -5.67 -2.02
N PRO A 96 13.75 -5.78 -0.68
CA PRO A 96 12.59 -5.49 0.13
C PRO A 96 12.32 -3.99 0.19
N ALA A 97 11.31 -3.52 -0.53
CA ALA A 97 10.87 -2.14 -0.45
C ALA A 97 9.35 -2.01 -0.65
N ALA A 98 8.73 -1.06 0.05
CA ALA A 98 7.30 -0.87 -0.03
C ALA A 98 6.86 0.57 0.28
N LEU A 99 5.65 0.90 -0.19
CA LEU A 99 4.99 2.18 0.05
C LEU A 99 3.77 1.99 0.94
N LEU A 100 3.77 2.59 2.12
CA LEU A 100 2.61 2.67 3.00
C LEU A 100 1.63 3.71 2.47
N VAL A 101 0.36 3.32 2.29
CA VAL A 101 -0.72 4.25 1.97
C VAL A 101 -1.20 4.91 3.26
N ARG A 102 -0.85 6.19 3.45
CA ARG A 102 -1.15 6.94 4.68
C ARG A 102 -2.47 7.69 4.62
N ALA A 103 -2.74 8.32 3.48
CA ALA A 103 -3.97 9.06 3.27
C ALA A 103 -4.48 8.96 1.84
N VAL A 104 -5.80 9.04 1.73
CA VAL A 104 -6.52 9.05 0.47
C VAL A 104 -7.61 10.12 0.48
N GLU A 105 -7.86 10.73 -0.67
CA GLU A 105 -9.01 11.61 -0.93
C GLU A 105 -10.17 10.75 -1.49
N PRO A 106 -11.30 10.60 -0.78
CA PRO A 106 -12.44 9.83 -1.27
C PRO A 106 -13.05 10.45 -2.52
N LEU A 107 -13.32 9.64 -3.56
CA LEU A 107 -13.90 10.10 -4.83
C LEU A 107 -15.28 9.48 -5.12
N GLU A 108 -15.49 8.21 -4.75
CA GLU A 108 -16.72 7.45 -5.03
C GLU A 108 -17.01 6.49 -3.87
N GLY A 109 -18.29 6.29 -3.53
CA GLY A 109 -18.69 5.36 -2.47
C GLY A 109 -18.40 5.86 -1.05
N THR A 110 -18.39 7.18 -0.83
CA THR A 110 -18.07 7.80 0.48
C THR A 110 -19.02 7.36 1.60
N GLY A 111 -20.30 7.14 1.29
CA GLY A 111 -21.27 6.56 2.24
C GLY A 111 -20.87 5.15 2.70
N LEU A 112 -20.44 4.29 1.78
CA LEU A 112 -19.95 2.93 2.09
C LEU A 112 -18.66 2.98 2.91
N MET A 113 -17.74 3.90 2.59
CA MET A 113 -16.52 4.10 3.37
C MET A 113 -16.84 4.51 4.82
N ARG A 114 -17.78 5.44 5.01
CA ARG A 114 -18.23 5.86 6.35
C ARG A 114 -18.85 4.70 7.12
N ALA A 115 -19.80 3.98 6.52
CA ALA A 115 -20.45 2.83 7.15
C ALA A 115 -19.44 1.75 7.57
N SER A 116 -18.45 1.46 6.72
CA SER A 116 -17.37 0.51 7.02
C SER A 116 -16.52 0.94 8.22
N ARG A 117 -16.17 2.23 8.32
CA ARG A 117 -15.42 2.77 9.46
C ARG A 117 -16.22 2.66 10.77
N GLU A 118 -17.49 3.01 10.73
CA GLU A 118 -18.36 2.93 11.91
C GLU A 118 -18.61 1.50 12.38
N ALA A 119 -18.86 0.57 11.46
CA ALA A 119 -19.02 -0.84 11.79
C ALA A 119 -17.77 -1.40 12.49
N ARG A 120 -16.58 -1.03 12.00
CA ARG A 120 -15.31 -1.45 12.60
C ARG A 120 -14.99 -0.76 13.93
N SER A 121 -15.57 0.41 14.21
CA SER A 121 -15.50 1.03 15.52
C SER A 121 -16.43 0.37 16.53
N ARG A 122 -17.63 -0.07 16.10
CA ARG A 122 -18.61 -0.76 16.97
C ARG A 122 -18.26 -2.21 17.27
N ALA A 123 -17.50 -2.87 16.40
CA ALA A 123 -17.09 -4.27 16.57
C ALA A 123 -15.86 -4.45 17.49
N ARG A 124 -15.39 -3.36 18.13
CA ARG A 124 -14.29 -3.36 19.10
C ARG A 124 -14.85 -3.03 20.47
#